data_AF-A0A022QJC5-F1
#
_entry.id   AF-A0A022QJC5-F1
#
_cell.length_a   1.000
_cell.length_b   1.000
_cell.length_c   1.000
_cell.angle_alpha   90.00
_cell.angle_beta   90.00
_cell.angle_gamma   90.00
#
_symmetry.space_group_name_H-M   'P 1'
#
loop_
_entity.id
_entity.type
_entity.pdbx_description
1 polymer ?
#
loop_
_entity_poly.entity_id
_entity_poly.type
_entity_poly.pdbx_seq_one_letter_code
_entity_poly.pdbx_strand_id
1 'polypeptide(L)' 'MDHEEKGCTTPRNHEYQIPAVLVCPPPPRKKNDRRTKREPPRNGYFQSPELDKFLCDAAQSRQAWA' A
#
# COMPACT_ATOMS: atom_id res chain seq x y z
N MET A 1 22.60 -26.90 42.82
CA MET A 1 23.34 -26.86 41.54
C MET A 1 22.44 -26.02 40.66
N ASP A 2 22.69 -24.73 40.66
CA ASP A 2 21.79 -23.74 40.10
C ASP A 2 22.58 -23.01 39.04
N HIS A 3 22.40 -23.45 37.80
CA HIS A 3 22.70 -22.64 36.63
C HIS A 3 21.38 -22.47 35.90
N GLU A 4 20.70 -21.38 36.25
CA GLU A 4 19.62 -20.79 35.46
C GLU A 4 20.01 -20.80 33.98
N GLU A 5 19.09 -21.29 33.13
CA GLU A 5 19.14 -21.11 31.69
C GLU A 5 19.13 -19.60 31.38
N LYS A 6 20.30 -18.97 31.43
CA LYS A 6 20.52 -17.68 30.79
C LYS A 6 20.45 -17.95 29.30
N GLY A 7 19.26 -17.76 28.73
CA GLY A 7 19.03 -17.82 27.29
C GLY A 7 20.00 -16.91 26.53
N CYS A 8 20.10 -17.12 25.22
CA CYS A 8 20.94 -16.30 24.35
C CYS A 8 20.57 -14.81 24.46
N THR A 9 21.54 -13.95 24.77
CA THR A 9 21.37 -12.49 24.86
C THR A 9 22.26 -11.77 23.85
N THR A 10 21.79 -10.63 23.34
CA THR A 10 22.56 -9.79 22.43
C THR A 10 23.81 -9.24 23.14
N PRO A 11 25.01 -9.39 22.57
CA PRO A 11 26.23 -8.81 23.12
C PRO A 11 26.12 -7.29 23.27
N ARG A 12 26.52 -6.76 24.43
CA ARG A 12 26.45 -5.32 24.74
C ARG A 12 27.76 -4.56 24.49
N ASN A 13 28.85 -5.24 24.12
CA ASN A 13 30.11 -4.59 23.79
C ASN A 13 29.92 -3.74 22.52
N HIS A 14 30.44 -2.51 22.53
CA HIS A 14 30.35 -1.53 21.44
C HIS A 14 30.84 -2.09 20.10
N GLU A 15 31.84 -2.97 20.09
CA GLU A 15 32.35 -3.63 18.87
C GLU A 15 31.27 -4.47 18.15
N TYR A 16 30.30 -5.02 18.90
CA TYR A 16 29.23 -5.85 18.37
C TYR A 16 27.88 -5.12 18.27
N GLN A 17 27.82 -3.85 18.68
CA GLN A 17 26.60 -3.06 18.54
C GLN A 17 26.49 -2.52 17.11
N ILE A 18 25.28 -2.58 16.55
CA ILE A 18 24.98 -1.93 15.27
C ILE A 18 25.10 -0.41 15.49
N PRO A 19 25.85 0.32 14.65
CA PRO A 19 25.94 1.77 14.77
C PRO A 19 24.55 2.41 14.78
N ALA A 20 24.22 3.11 15.88
CA ALA A 20 22.88 3.64 16.12
C ALA A 20 22.47 4.79 15.18
N VAL A 21 23.41 5.35 14.41
CA VAL A 21 23.21 6.59 13.66
C VAL A 21 23.58 6.41 12.19
N LEU A 22 22.75 5.67 11.48
CA LEU A 22 22.65 5.84 10.04
C LEU A 22 21.54 6.88 9.81
N VAL A 23 21.93 8.11 9.49
CA VAL A 23 20.97 9.10 9.00
C VAL A 23 20.32 8.49 7.76
N CYS A 24 18.99 8.33 7.77
CA CYS A 24 18.29 7.82 6.61
C CYS A 24 18.65 8.67 5.39
N PRO A 25 18.92 8.05 4.23
CA PRO A 25 19.15 8.84 3.02
C PRO A 25 17.92 9.74 2.77
N PRO A 26 18.12 10.92 2.18
CA PRO A 26 17.02 11.80 1.85
C PRO A 26 16.00 11.07 0.96
N PRO A 27 14.70 11.38 1.07
CA PRO A 27 13.67 10.71 0.29
C PRO A 27 13.92 10.88 -1.22
N PRO A 28 13.60 9.86 -2.03
CA PRO A 28 13.73 9.97 -3.47
C PRO A 28 12.88 11.12 -3.99
N ARG A 29 13.45 11.93 -4.91
CA ARG A 29 12.72 13.06 -5.49
C ARG A 29 11.56 12.55 -6.35
N LYS A 30 10.35 13.03 -6.07
CA LYS A 30 9.19 12.79 -6.93
C LYS A 30 9.49 13.36 -8.31
N LYS A 31 9.44 12.52 -9.36
CA LYS A 31 9.49 13.00 -10.74
C LYS A 31 8.27 13.87 -10.99
N ASN A 32 8.46 15.00 -11.66
CA ASN A 32 7.34 15.82 -12.13
C ASN A 32 6.60 15.00 -13.20
N ASP A 33 5.53 14.33 -12.81
CA ASP A 33 4.67 13.59 -13.73
C ASP A 33 3.87 14.64 -14.53
N ARG A 34 4.50 15.19 -15.57
CA ARG A 34 3.86 16.07 -16.56
C ARG A 34 2.88 15.30 -17.45
N ARG A 35 2.13 14.35 -16.88
CA ARG A 35 1.00 13.74 -17.55
C ARG A 35 -0.06 14.83 -17.67
N THR A 36 -0.22 15.34 -18.89
CA THR A 36 -1.43 16.07 -19.27
C THR A 36 -2.62 15.19 -18.87
N LYS A 37 -3.69 15.80 -18.34
CA LYS A 37 -4.96 15.09 -18.12
C LYS A 37 -5.29 14.35 -19.41
N ARG A 38 -5.21 13.02 -19.38
CA ARG A 38 -5.50 12.19 -20.54
C ARG A 38 -7.01 12.11 -20.62
N GLU A 39 -7.56 12.51 -21.77
CA GLU A 39 -8.97 12.29 -22.06
C GLU A 39 -9.32 10.80 -21.87
N PRO A 40 -10.50 10.49 -21.33
CA PRO A 40 -11.00 9.13 -21.28
C PRO A 40 -10.91 8.44 -22.65
N PRO A 41 -10.68 7.12 -22.71
CA PRO A 41 -10.80 6.37 -23.96
C PRO A 41 -12.18 6.61 -24.57
N ARG A 42 -12.22 6.69 -25.90
CA ARG A 42 -13.44 6.99 -26.67
C ARG A 42 -14.63 6.11 -26.31
N ASN A 43 -14.37 4.88 -25.86
CA ASN A 43 -15.38 3.87 -25.55
C ASN A 43 -15.42 3.56 -24.04
N GLY A 44 -14.90 4.45 -23.19
CA GLY A 44 -14.77 4.19 -21.75
C GLY A 44 -13.61 3.26 -21.42
N TYR A 45 -13.28 3.16 -20.12
CA TYR A 45 -12.11 2.41 -19.66
C TYR A 45 -12.36 0.90 -19.53
N PHE A 46 -13.60 0.50 -19.26
CA PHE A 46 -13.99 -0.90 -19.08
C PHE A 46 -15.46 -1.08 -19.49
N GLN A 47 -15.67 -1.80 -20.59
CA GLN A 47 -16.99 -2.19 -21.06
C GLN A 47 -17.11 -3.70 -20.85
N SER A 48 -17.82 -4.09 -19.79
CA SER A 48 -18.12 -5.48 -19.45
C SER A 48 -19.63 -5.61 -19.34
N PRO A 49 -20.27 -6.41 -20.21
CA PRO A 49 -21.70 -6.64 -20.17
C PRO A 49 -22.20 -7.13 -18.80
N GLU A 50 -21.35 -7.84 -18.06
CA GLU A 50 -21.64 -8.33 -16.72
C GLU A 50 -21.81 -7.18 -15.71
N LEU A 51 -20.93 -6.17 -15.77
CA LEU A 51 -21.04 -4.99 -14.91
C LEU A 51 -22.24 -4.14 -15.29
N ASP A 52 -22.49 -3.93 -16.59
CA ASP A 52 -23.62 -3.12 -17.03
C ASP A 52 -24.95 -3.70 -16.52
N LYS A 53 -25.10 -5.04 -16.53
CA LYS A 53 -26.25 -5.72 -15.93
C LYS A 53 -26.32 -5.48 -14.42
N PHE A 54 -25.22 -5.72 -13.71
CA PHE A 54 -25.16 -5.52 -12.26
C PHE A 54 -25.51 -4.08 -11.84
N LEU A 55 -24.97 -3.07 -12.54
CA LEU A 55 -25.26 -1.66 -12.25
C LEU A 55 -26.70 -1.28 -12.59
N CYS A 56 -27.26 -1.79 -13.68
CA CYS A 56 -28.67 -1.61 -14.03
C CYS A 56 -29.60 -2.21 -12.97
N ASP A 57 -29.35 -3.44 -12.55
CA ASP A 57 -30.15 -4.14 -11.55
C ASP A 57 -30.07 -3.43 -10.18
N ALA A 58 -28.86 -2.97 -9.80
CA ALA A 58 -28.65 -2.19 -8.58
C ALA A 58 -29.30 -0.79 -8.61
N ALA A 59 -29.56 -0.21 -9.78
CA ALA A 59 -30.27 1.06 -9.90
C ALA A 59 -31.78 0.91 -9.72
N GLN A 60 -32.35 -0.22 -10.17
CA GLN A 60 -33.79 -0.52 -10.04
C GLN A 60 -34.20 -0.76 -8.58
N SER A 61 -33.34 -1.43 -7.79
CA SER A 61 -33.64 -1.71 -6.38
C SER A 61 -33.69 -0.46 -5.48
N ARG A 62 -33.15 0.68 -5.94
CA ARG A 62 -33.19 1.96 -5.21
C ARG A 62 -34.50 2.75 -5.40
N GLN A 63 -35.34 2.38 -6.37
CA GLN A 63 -36.65 3.00 -6.61
C GLN A 63 -37.75 2.42 -5.70
N ALA A 64 -37.51 1.30 -5.04
CA ALA A 64 -38.49 0.63 -4.19
C ALA A 64 -38.60 1.21 -2.76
N TRP A 65 -37.89 2.31 -2.47
CA TRP A 65 -37.94 3.02 -1.18
C TRP A 65 -38.48 4.46 -1.29
N ALA A 66 -38.89 4.92 -2.48
CA ALA A 66 -39.51 6.23 -2.66
C ALA A 66 -41.03 6.19 -2.49
#